data_AF-V4H9S2-F1
#
_entry.id   AF-V4H9S2-F1
#
_cell.length_a   1.000
_cell.length_b   1.000
_cell.length_c   1.000
_cell.angle_alpha   90.00
_cell.angle_beta   90.00
_cell.angle_gamma   90.00
#
_symmetry.space_group_name_H-M   'P 1'
#
loop_
_entity.id
_entity.type
_entity.pdbx_description
1 polymer ?
#
loop_
_entity_poly.entity_id
_entity_poly.type
_entity_poly.pdbx_seq_one_letter_code
_entity_poly.pdbx_strand_id
1 'polypeptide(L)'
;MYWRPEHTIEPLREQLEANLDQKHDLFGPEYLPGPSDTEGDLFEGYELLKTFAVPLQVTADQELTFVLSKWQFDYTVRDDNHRRHLNLALDCGLGERNALGLGFCNLVEKRGPYGEPATEVHG
;
A
#
# COMPACT_ATOMS: atom_id res chain seq x y z
N MET A 1 9.05 8.93 9.45
CA MET A 1 7.94 9.43 10.30
C MET A 1 7.23 8.19 10.84
N TYR A 2 7.03 8.07 12.16
CA TYR A 2 6.31 6.92 12.75
C TYR A 2 4.90 7.38 13.13
N TRP A 3 3.88 6.67 12.66
CA TRP A 3 2.48 7.01 12.95
C TRP A 3 2.17 6.88 14.45
N ARG A 4 1.40 7.81 15.01
CA ARG A 4 0.87 7.80 16.39
C ARG A 4 -0.65 7.99 16.35
N PRO A 5 -1.44 7.29 17.19
CA PRO A 5 -2.91 7.30 17.19
C PRO A 5 -3.57 8.65 17.52
N GLU A 6 -2.81 9.66 17.96
CA GLU A 6 -3.29 11.02 18.23
C GLU A 6 -3.33 11.90 16.97
N HIS A 7 -2.72 11.45 15.86
CA HIS A 7 -2.85 12.07 14.56
C HIS A 7 -3.94 11.35 13.77
N THR A 8 -4.81 12.13 13.15
CA THR A 8 -5.84 11.66 12.23
C THR A 8 -5.18 10.92 11.04
N ILE A 9 -5.94 10.12 10.28
CA ILE A 9 -5.40 9.16 9.30
C ILE A 9 -4.76 9.82 8.06
N GLU A 10 -5.00 11.11 7.85
CA GLU A 10 -4.69 11.86 6.62
C GLU A 10 -3.19 11.91 6.31
N PRO A 11 -2.25 12.12 7.25
CA PRO A 11 -0.82 12.09 6.93
C PRO A 11 -0.35 10.72 6.44
N LEU A 12 -0.99 9.63 6.88
CA LEU A 12 -0.69 8.31 6.33
C LEU A 12 -1.24 8.18 4.91
N ARG A 13 -2.46 8.66 4.67
CA ARG A 13 -3.08 8.66 3.34
C ARG A 13 -2.22 9.41 2.33
N GLU A 14 -1.84 10.65 2.63
CA GLU A 14 -0.99 11.48 1.77
C GLU A 14 0.35 10.79 1.47
N GLN A 15 0.94 10.11 2.46
CA GLN A 15 2.20 9.37 2.25
C GLN A 15 2.03 8.15 1.35
N LEU A 16 0.93 7.40 1.48
CA LEU A 16 0.67 6.25 0.63
C LEU A 16 0.40 6.67 -0.82
N GLU A 17 -0.35 7.75 -0.99
CA GLU A 17 -0.64 8.35 -2.30
C GLU A 17 0.64 8.83 -2.97
N ALA A 18 1.43 9.68 -2.30
CA ALA A 18 2.71 10.16 -2.83
C ALA A 18 3.72 9.02 -3.09
N ASN A 19 3.69 7.94 -2.32
CA ASN A 19 4.52 6.76 -2.57
C ASN A 19 4.09 6.03 -3.85
N LEU A 20 2.79 5.90 -4.09
CA LEU A 20 2.27 5.29 -5.31
C LEU A 20 2.44 6.20 -6.53
N ASP A 21 2.37 7.52 -6.38
CA ASP A 21 2.71 8.47 -7.46
C ASP A 21 4.16 8.25 -7.92
N GLN A 22 5.11 8.20 -6.99
CA GLN A 22 6.51 7.94 -7.32
C GLN A 22 6.70 6.60 -8.05
N LYS A 23 5.94 5.57 -7.66
CA LYS A 23 5.97 4.26 -8.34
C LYS A 23 5.30 4.32 -9.70
N HIS A 24 4.24 5.10 -9.84
CA HIS A 24 3.57 5.35 -11.10
C HIS A 24 4.52 6.05 -12.08
N ASP A 25 5.27 7.04 -11.64
CA ASP A 25 6.25 7.75 -12.49
C ASP A 25 7.38 6.84 -12.98
N LEU A 26 7.73 5.81 -12.21
CA LEU A 26 8.81 4.87 -12.55
C LEU A 26 8.34 3.73 -13.48
N PHE A 27 7.11 3.26 -13.31
CA PHE A 27 6.64 2.01 -13.93
C PHE A 27 5.36 2.16 -14.76
N GLY A 28 4.61 3.25 -14.56
CA GLY A 28 3.36 3.56 -15.24
C GLY A 28 3.57 4.27 -16.58
N PRO A 29 2.62 4.16 -17.51
CA PRO A 29 2.62 4.99 -18.71
C PRO A 29 2.37 6.46 -18.40
N GLU A 30 3.20 7.36 -18.91
CA GLU A 30 3.14 8.81 -18.65
C GLU A 30 1.79 9.48 -19.01
N TYR A 31 1.02 8.90 -19.93
CA TYR A 31 -0.26 9.46 -20.35
C TYR A 31 -1.42 9.10 -19.42
N LEU A 32 -1.20 8.20 -18.46
CA LEU A 32 -2.21 7.78 -17.49
C LEU A 32 -2.06 8.61 -16.21
N PRO A 33 -3.16 8.92 -15.51
CA PRO A 33 -3.10 9.70 -14.28
C PRO A 33 -2.48 8.89 -13.13
N GLY A 34 -1.62 9.53 -12.34
CA GLY A 34 -1.17 9.01 -11.05
C GLY A 34 -2.30 8.97 -10.01
N PRO A 35 -2.10 8.29 -8.87
CA PRO A 35 -3.00 8.36 -7.73
C PRO A 35 -3.51 9.78 -7.42
N SER A 36 -2.61 10.76 -7.28
CA SER A 36 -2.99 12.14 -6.91
C SER A 36 -3.62 12.97 -8.02
N ASP A 37 -3.57 12.50 -9.26
CA ASP A 37 -4.26 13.12 -10.40
C ASP A 37 -5.72 12.67 -10.51
N THR A 38 -6.20 11.80 -9.62
CA THR A 38 -7.57 11.28 -9.62
C THR A 38 -8.33 11.69 -8.37
N GLU A 39 -9.64 11.89 -8.51
CA GLU A 39 -10.48 12.20 -7.35
C GLU A 39 -10.69 10.94 -6.49
N GLY A 40 -10.79 11.13 -5.18
CA GLY A 40 -11.17 10.12 -4.20
C GLY A 40 -10.00 9.32 -3.62
N ASP A 41 -10.20 8.81 -2.41
CA ASP A 41 -9.15 8.12 -1.65
C ASP A 41 -8.81 6.73 -2.23
N LEU A 42 -7.58 6.27 -1.98
CA LEU A 42 -7.12 4.91 -2.30
C LEU A 42 -7.79 3.85 -1.42
N PHE A 43 -8.00 4.18 -0.14
CA PHE A 43 -8.58 3.28 0.84
C PHE A 43 -9.64 4.01 1.65
N GLU A 44 -10.70 3.29 1.99
CA GLU A 44 -11.82 3.77 2.80
C GLU A 44 -11.61 3.41 4.29
N GLY A 45 -10.90 2.31 4.56
CA GLY A 45 -10.61 1.81 5.90
C GLY A 45 -9.12 1.58 6.13
N TYR A 46 -8.66 1.85 7.37
CA TYR A 46 -7.27 1.73 7.78
C TYR A 46 -7.21 1.11 9.18
N GLU A 47 -6.67 -0.11 9.27
CA GLU A 47 -6.50 -0.80 10.55
C GLU A 47 -5.02 -1.13 10.79
N LEU A 48 -4.45 -0.59 11.86
CA LEU A 48 -3.11 -0.95 12.32
C LEU A 48 -3.20 -2.28 13.07
N LEU A 49 -2.75 -3.36 12.43
CA LEU A 49 -2.76 -4.69 13.02
C LEU A 49 -1.62 -4.89 14.02
N LYS A 50 -0.42 -4.39 13.70
CA LYS A 50 0.78 -4.61 14.54
C LYS A 50 1.90 -3.61 14.26
N THR A 51 2.67 -3.26 15.27
CA THR A 51 4.01 -2.65 15.13
C THR A 51 5.09 -3.61 15.63
N PHE A 52 6.24 -3.63 14.97
CA PHE A 52 7.32 -4.56 15.30
C PHE A 52 8.67 -4.05 14.79
N ALA A 53 9.77 -4.51 15.39
CA ALA A 53 11.11 -4.21 14.96
C ALA A 53 11.77 -5.47 14.38
N VAL A 54 12.45 -5.35 13.23
CA VAL A 54 13.15 -6.45 12.57
C VAL A 54 14.59 -6.05 12.27
N PRO A 55 15.59 -6.81 12.74
CA PRO A 55 16.96 -6.68 12.25
C PRO A 55 17.05 -7.23 10.83
N LEU A 56 17.53 -6.42 9.89
CA LEU A 56 17.75 -6.80 8.51
C LEU A 56 19.19 -6.54 8.09
N GLN A 57 19.81 -7.55 7.48
CA GLN A 57 21.10 -7.42 6.83
C GLN A 57 20.93 -6.63 5.53
N VAL A 58 21.46 -5.40 5.48
CA VAL A 58 21.30 -4.50 4.31
C VAL A 58 22.48 -4.59 3.34
N THR A 59 23.66 -4.94 3.84
CA THR A 59 24.87 -5.23 3.06
C THR A 59 25.64 -6.38 3.74
N ALA A 60 26.71 -6.89 3.12
CA ALA A 60 27.48 -8.01 3.71
C ALA A 60 27.95 -7.74 5.16
N ASP A 61 28.27 -6.48 5.50
CA ASP A 61 28.88 -6.13 6.78
C ASP A 61 27.98 -5.22 7.66
N GLN A 62 26.72 -4.99 7.27
CA GLN A 62 25.83 -4.08 7.97
C GLN A 62 24.44 -4.66 8.23
N GLU A 63 24.08 -4.75 9.50
CA GLU A 63 22.73 -5.03 9.99
C GLU A 63 22.08 -3.73 10.52
N LEU A 64 20.83 -3.47 10.13
CA LEU A 64 20.04 -2.35 10.64
C LEU A 64 18.71 -2.87 11.20
N THR A 65 18.29 -2.34 12.34
CA THR A 65 16.95 -2.61 12.89
C THR A 65 15.94 -1.63 12.31
N PHE A 66 14.90 -2.15 11.67
CA PHE A 66 13.78 -1.39 11.13
C PHE A 66 12.57 -1.51 12.03
N VAL A 67 11.97 -0.38 12.39
CA VAL A 67 10.65 -0.35 13.06
C VAL A 67 9.58 -0.24 11.98
N LEU A 68 8.70 -1.23 11.95
CA LEU A 68 7.70 -1.45 10.91
C LEU A 68 6.30 -1.51 11.51
N SER A 69 5.32 -1.42 10.62
CA SER A 69 3.91 -1.61 10.94
C SER A 69 3.24 -2.51 9.89
N LYS A 70 2.29 -3.34 10.34
CA LYS A 70 1.43 -4.15 9.50
C LYS A 70 0.03 -3.56 9.55
N TRP A 71 -0.54 -3.35 8.37
CA TRP A 71 -1.85 -2.73 8.20
C TRP A 71 -2.78 -3.64 7.41
N GLN A 72 -4.07 -3.46 7.66
CA GLN A 72 -5.13 -3.87 6.75
C GLN A 72 -5.79 -2.60 6.20
N PHE A 73 -6.09 -2.63 4.91
CA PHE A 73 -6.76 -1.54 4.22
C PHE A 73 -8.01 -2.06 3.55
N ASP A 74 -9.10 -1.32 3.69
CA ASP A 74 -10.38 -1.64 3.06
C ASP A 74 -10.63 -0.66 1.90
N TYR A 75 -11.17 -1.17 0.79
CA TYR A 75 -11.46 -0.35 -0.38
C TYR A 75 -12.59 -0.93 -1.21
N THR A 76 -13.31 -0.04 -1.90
CA THR A 76 -14.19 -0.40 -3.01
C THR A 76 -13.55 0.06 -4.32
N VAL A 77 -13.44 -0.82 -5.31
CA VAL A 77 -12.92 -0.41 -6.63
C VAL A 77 -13.92 0.53 -7.29
N ARG A 78 -13.49 1.76 -7.56
CA ARG A 78 -14.35 2.86 -8.03
C ARG A 78 -14.41 2.91 -9.56
N ASP A 79 -13.25 2.81 -10.19
CA ASP A 79 -13.07 2.85 -11.63
C ASP A 79 -11.77 2.12 -12.03
N ASP A 80 -11.43 2.19 -13.33
CA ASP A 80 -10.26 1.52 -13.87
C ASP A 80 -8.93 2.19 -13.47
N ASN A 81 -8.91 3.49 -13.20
CA ASN A 81 -7.71 4.17 -12.69
C ASN A 81 -7.44 3.72 -11.25
N HIS A 82 -8.47 3.75 -10.40
CA HIS A 82 -8.36 3.29 -9.03
C HIS A 82 -7.92 1.81 -8.98
N ARG A 83 -8.49 0.95 -9.84
CA ARG A 83 -8.04 -0.45 -9.97
C ARG A 83 -6.57 -0.55 -10.35
N ARG A 84 -6.10 0.28 -11.29
CA ARG A 84 -4.69 0.30 -11.71
C ARG A 84 -3.77 0.70 -10.56
N HIS A 85 -4.13 1.73 -9.79
CA HIS A 85 -3.33 2.17 -8.64
C HIS A 85 -3.27 1.11 -7.55
N LEU A 86 -4.37 0.41 -7.28
CA LEU A 86 -4.41 -0.71 -6.33
C LEU A 86 -3.55 -1.89 -6.82
N ASN A 87 -3.58 -2.21 -8.10
CA ASN A 87 -2.71 -3.24 -8.68
C ASN A 87 -1.23 -2.84 -8.59
N LEU A 88 -0.91 -1.56 -8.83
CA LEU A 88 0.46 -1.06 -8.64
C LEU A 88 0.94 -1.26 -7.19
N ALA A 89 0.06 -1.04 -6.21
CA ALA A 89 0.38 -1.32 -4.80
C ALA A 89 0.62 -2.81 -4.52
N LEU A 90 -0.11 -3.71 -5.17
CA LEU A 90 0.13 -5.16 -5.07
C LEU A 90 1.45 -5.55 -5.74
N ASP A 91 1.76 -4.98 -6.90
CA ASP A 91 2.95 -5.31 -7.70
C ASP A 91 4.24 -4.76 -7.07
N CYS A 92 4.20 -3.52 -6.55
CA CYS A 92 5.39 -2.82 -6.05
C CYS A 92 5.46 -2.73 -4.52
N GLY A 93 4.41 -3.14 -3.81
CA GLY A 93 4.24 -2.89 -2.39
C GLY A 93 3.95 -1.41 -2.07
N LEU A 94 3.76 -1.11 -0.79
CA LEU A 94 3.58 0.23 -0.24
C LEU A 94 4.79 0.65 0.60
N GLY A 95 4.99 1.96 0.72
CA GLY A 95 6.10 2.54 1.47
C GLY A 95 7.47 2.32 0.80
N GLU A 96 8.51 2.33 1.62
CA GLU A 96 9.90 2.39 1.17
C GLU A 96 10.63 1.05 1.30
N ARG A 97 11.76 0.94 0.58
CA ARG A 97 12.69 -0.21 0.65
C ARG A 97 12.03 -1.54 0.28
N ASN A 98 11.10 -1.52 -0.68
CA ASN A 98 10.41 -2.72 -1.15
C ASN A 98 11.37 -3.80 -1.69
N ALA A 99 12.54 -3.40 -2.20
CA ALA A 99 13.62 -4.33 -2.61
C ALA A 99 14.19 -5.21 -1.47
N LEU A 100 13.98 -4.83 -0.21
CA LEU A 100 14.35 -5.65 0.97
C LEU A 100 13.21 -6.59 1.41
N GLY A 101 12.15 -6.73 0.61
CA GLY A 101 10.96 -7.51 0.94
C GLY A 101 9.98 -6.80 1.89
N LEU A 102 10.13 -5.49 2.09
CA LEU A 102 9.27 -4.70 2.97
C LEU A 102 8.07 -4.12 2.21
N GLY A 103 6.98 -3.87 2.94
CA GLY A 103 5.82 -3.16 2.39
C GLY A 103 4.98 -3.96 1.39
N PHE A 104 5.22 -5.26 1.22
CA PHE A 104 4.45 -6.10 0.32
C PHE A 104 2.96 -6.18 0.74
N CYS A 105 2.07 -6.12 -0.25
CA CYS A 105 0.62 -6.13 -0.07
C CYS A 105 0.02 -7.40 -0.65
N ASN A 106 -1.05 -7.90 -0.02
CA ASN A 106 -1.77 -9.09 -0.47
C ASN A 106 -3.27 -8.85 -0.35
N LEU A 107 -4.04 -9.50 -1.22
CA LEU A 107 -5.49 -9.60 -1.09
C LEU A 107 -5.83 -10.66 -0.04
N VAL A 108 -6.44 -10.23 1.06
CA VAL A 108 -6.86 -11.14 2.15
C VAL A 108 -8.31 -11.60 2.01
N GLU A 109 -9.17 -10.74 1.48
CA GLU A 109 -10.56 -11.02 1.18
C GLU A 109 -10.95 -10.26 -0.08
N LYS A 110 -11.79 -10.88 -0.92
CA LYS A 110 -12.38 -10.23 -2.09
C LYS A 110 -13.85 -10.53 -2.11
N ARG A 111 -14.67 -9.48 -2.19
CA ARG A 111 -16.13 -9.59 -2.28
C ARG A 111 -16.60 -9.12 -3.65
N GLY A 112 -17.62 -9.79 -4.17
CA GLY A 112 -18.36 -9.35 -5.35
C GLY A 112 -19.19 -8.10 -5.06
N PRO A 113 -19.72 -7.45 -6.10
CA PRO A 113 -20.50 -6.22 -5.95
C PRO A 113 -21.79 -6.41 -5.12
N TYR A 114 -22.26 -7.64 -4.92
CA TYR A 114 -23.44 -7.93 -4.09
C TYR A 114 -23.08 -8.56 -2.72
N GLY A 115 -21.80 -8.54 -2.33
CA GLY A 115 -21.32 -8.96 -1.01
C GLY A 115 -20.98 -10.44 -0.88
N GLU A 116 -21.16 -11.24 -1.93
CA GLU A 116 -20.73 -12.62 -2.02
C GLU A 116 -19.20 -12.74 -2.01
N PRO A 117 -18.61 -13.75 -1.36
CA PRO A 117 -17.18 -14.00 -1.47
C PRO A 117 -16.81 -14.33 -2.92
N ALA A 118 -15.85 -13.60 -3.48
CA ALA A 118 -15.29 -13.92 -4.78
C ALA A 118 -14.51 -15.25 -4.66
N THR A 119 -14.62 -16.12 -5.67
CA THR A 119 -13.93 -17.42 -5.69
C THR A 119 -12.44 -17.22 -5.43
N GLU A 120 -11.86 -18.04 -4.54
CA GLU A 120 -10.55 -17.89 -3.91
C GLU A 120 -9.47 -17.30 -4.83
N VAL A 121 -8.90 -16.17 -4.41
CA VAL A 121 -7.69 -15.61 -5.00
C VAL A 121 -6.49 -16.24 -4.27
N HIS A 122 -5.87 -17.25 -4.87
CA HIS A 122 -4.47 -17.57 -4.59
C HIS A 122 -3.62 -16.58 -5.38
N GLY A 123 -3.05 -15.60 -4.68
CA GLY A 123 -1.98 -14.74 -5.17
C GLY A 123 -0.69 -15.09 -4.46
#